data_AF-A0A1F5KCR3-F1
#
_entry.id   AF-A0A1F5KCR3-F1
#
_cell.length_a   1.000
_cell.length_b   1.000
_cell.length_c   1.000
_cell.angle_alpha   90.00
_cell.angle_beta   90.00
_cell.angle_gamma   90.00
#
_symmetry.space_group_name_H-M   'P 1'
#
loop_
_entity.id
_entity.type
_entity.pdbx_description
1 polymer ?
#
loop_
_entity_poly.entity_id
_entity_poly.type
_entity_poly.pdbx_seq_one_letter_code
_entity_poly.pdbx_strand_id
1 'polypeptide(L)'
;MLILRKKGDLKMKKTRTVPKFKSIQEEAEFWDTHSTEDFPDFWEPVTDMKFSKNLVSVFEDKEIITLDSEIVKAVKKMARKKGIDTSNAANLLIREHLSEMKVI
;
A
#
# COMPACT_ATOMS: atom_id res chain seq x y z
N MET A 1 -17.17 41.61 -20.52
CA MET A 1 -17.03 41.84 -19.06
C MET A 1 -16.06 40.82 -18.51
N LEU A 2 -14.83 41.24 -18.19
CA LEU A 2 -13.86 40.44 -17.41
C LEU A 2 -14.28 40.50 -15.94
N ILE A 3 -14.53 39.36 -15.30
CA ILE A 3 -14.66 39.30 -13.84
C ILE A 3 -13.28 38.97 -13.26
N LEU A 4 -12.52 40.02 -12.93
CA LEU A 4 -11.33 39.95 -12.09
C LEU A 4 -11.76 39.58 -10.67
N ARG A 5 -11.54 38.32 -10.27
CA ARG A 5 -11.76 37.85 -8.89
C ARG A 5 -10.64 38.40 -7.99
N LYS A 6 -11.00 39.40 -7.20
CA LYS A 6 -10.20 40.02 -6.12
C LYS A 6 -9.59 38.93 -5.22
N LYS A 7 -8.25 38.83 -5.17
CA LYS A 7 -7.51 38.05 -4.17
C LYS A 7 -7.84 38.65 -2.80
N GLY A 8 -8.79 38.03 -2.10
CA GLY A 8 -9.07 38.34 -0.70
C GLY A 8 -7.97 37.77 0.17
N ASP A 9 -7.39 38.62 1.00
CA ASP A 9 -6.42 38.30 2.04
C ASP A 9 -6.89 37.11 2.89
N LEU A 10 -6.32 35.93 2.65
CA LEU A 10 -6.40 34.83 3.59
C LEU A 10 -5.59 35.24 4.82
N LYS A 11 -6.28 35.69 5.87
CA LYS A 11 -5.70 35.83 7.21
C LYS A 11 -5.00 34.52 7.56
N MET A 12 -3.67 34.51 7.46
CA MET A 12 -2.81 33.43 7.92
C MET A 12 -3.10 33.23 9.40
N LYS A 13 -3.82 32.15 9.76
CA LYS A 13 -3.86 31.67 11.14
C LYS A 13 -2.40 31.45 11.53
N LYS A 14 -1.96 32.04 12.65
CA LYS A 14 -0.62 31.81 13.19
C LYS A 14 -0.37 30.30 13.20
N THR A 15 0.62 29.85 12.42
CA THR A 15 0.99 28.44 12.41
C THR A 15 1.47 28.07 13.81
N ARG A 16 0.98 26.94 14.31
CA ARG A 16 1.45 26.41 15.59
C ARG A 16 2.85 25.84 15.34
N THR A 17 3.79 26.08 16.24
CA THR A 17 5.14 25.49 16.17
C THR A 17 5.15 24.16 16.92
N VAL A 18 5.80 23.13 16.36
CA VAL A 18 6.01 21.86 17.09
C VAL A 18 6.99 22.11 18.24
N PRO A 19 6.64 21.77 19.50
CA PRO A 19 7.50 21.98 20.66
C PRO A 19 8.68 21.00 20.68
N LYS A 20 9.70 21.28 21.50
CA LYS A 20 10.78 20.33 21.79
C LYS A 20 10.35 19.44 22.95
N PHE A 21 10.24 18.14 22.70
CA PHE A 21 9.87 17.15 23.71
C PHE A 21 11.09 16.71 24.53
N LYS A 22 10.86 16.39 25.80
CA LYS A 22 11.88 15.85 26.71
C LYS A 22 11.94 14.32 26.69
N SER A 23 10.89 13.68 26.18
CA SER A 23 10.80 12.22 26.05
C SER A 23 9.86 11.81 24.90
N ILE A 24 10.02 10.57 24.43
CA ILE A 24 9.15 9.97 23.40
C ILE A 24 7.70 9.87 23.88
N GLN A 25 7.50 9.61 25.19
CA GLN A 25 6.15 9.48 25.77
C GLN A 25 5.39 10.81 25.72
N GLU A 26 6.06 11.93 26.00
CA GLU A 26 5.49 13.27 25.91
C GLU A 26 5.13 13.64 24.46
N GLU A 27 5.94 13.22 23.49
CA GLU A 27 5.66 13.41 22.06
C GLU A 27 4.42 12.62 21.62
N ALA A 28 4.28 11.37 22.06
CA ALA A 28 3.11 10.55 21.77
C ALA A 28 1.82 11.17 22.31
N GLU A 29 1.83 11.58 23.59
CA GLU A 29 0.68 12.24 24.24
C GLU A 29 0.28 13.56 23.56
N PHE A 30 1.27 14.29 23.03
CA PHE A 30 1.03 15.49 22.24
C PHE A 30 0.30 15.16 20.93
N TRP A 31 0.76 14.17 20.18
CA TRP A 31 0.16 13.77 18.89
C TRP A 31 -1.19 13.05 19.04
N ASP A 32 -1.48 12.44 20.18
CA ASP A 32 -2.82 11.90 20.48
C ASP A 32 -3.89 13.00 20.55
N THR A 33 -3.50 14.25 20.83
CA THR A 33 -4.42 15.39 21.01
C THR A 33 -4.33 16.45 19.92
N HIS A 34 -3.31 16.39 19.06
CA HIS A 34 -3.05 17.40 18.03
C HIS A 34 -3.02 16.79 16.62
N SER A 35 -3.74 17.41 15.68
CA SER A 35 -3.67 17.02 14.27
C SER A 35 -2.36 17.50 13.64
N THR A 36 -1.74 16.66 12.81
CA THR A 36 -0.55 17.03 12.02
C THR A 36 -0.86 18.10 10.96
N GLU A 37 -2.13 18.24 10.56
CA GLU A 37 -2.59 19.29 9.64
C GLU A 37 -2.49 20.71 10.22
N ASP A 38 -2.42 20.84 11.55
CA ASP A 38 -2.26 22.13 12.23
C ASP A 38 -0.84 22.72 12.11
N PHE A 39 0.11 21.94 11.58
CA PHE A 39 1.55 22.26 11.47
C PHE A 39 2.04 22.24 10.02
N PRO A 40 1.41 22.96 9.06
CA PRO A 40 1.71 22.85 7.63
C PRO A 40 3.14 23.22 7.26
N ASP A 41 3.80 24.08 8.05
CA ASP A 41 5.18 24.53 7.83
C ASP A 41 6.21 23.40 8.02
N PHE A 42 5.82 22.28 8.65
CA PHE A 42 6.67 21.12 8.90
C PHE A 42 6.50 20.01 7.85
N TRP A 43 5.68 20.25 6.81
CA TRP A 43 5.48 19.30 5.72
C TRP A 43 6.31 19.69 4.51
N GLU A 44 6.83 18.67 3.82
CA GLU A 44 7.45 18.85 2.51
C GLU A 44 6.45 18.45 1.41
N PRO A 45 6.32 19.24 0.33
CA PRO A 45 5.47 18.86 -0.79
C PRO A 45 6.02 17.60 -1.45
N VAL A 46 5.20 16.55 -1.52
CA VAL A 46 5.57 15.34 -2.27
C VAL A 46 5.50 15.64 -3.76
N THR A 47 6.66 15.73 -4.41
CA THR A 47 6.77 16.05 -5.85
C THR A 47 6.44 14.87 -6.76
N ASP A 48 6.72 13.64 -6.31
CA ASP A 48 6.68 12.43 -7.14
C ASP A 48 5.70 11.39 -6.57
N MET A 49 4.48 11.82 -6.27
CA MET A 49 3.42 10.93 -5.80
C MET A 49 2.86 10.11 -6.96
N LYS A 50 3.36 8.88 -7.12
CA LYS A 50 2.82 7.92 -8.08
C LYS A 50 1.66 7.14 -7.46
N PHE A 51 0.44 7.56 -7.76
CA PHE A 51 -0.73 6.72 -7.50
C PHE A 51 -0.81 5.63 -8.56
N SER A 52 -0.80 4.36 -8.16
CA SER A 52 -1.12 3.27 -9.08
C SER A 52 -2.59 3.41 -9.49
N LYS A 53 -2.84 3.81 -10.74
CA LYS A 53 -4.19 3.94 -11.29
C LYS A 53 -4.92 2.58 -11.35
N ASN A 54 -4.14 1.49 -11.37
CA ASN A 54 -4.63 0.15 -11.56
C ASN A 54 -4.09 -0.76 -10.44
N LEU A 55 -4.80 -0.85 -9.32
CA LEU A 55 -4.70 -2.08 -8.51
C LEU A 55 -5.16 -3.31 -9.31
N VAL A 56 -5.89 -3.07 -10.41
CA VAL A 56 -6.37 -4.05 -11.38
C VAL A 56 -5.22 -4.79 -12.10
N SER A 57 -4.10 -4.12 -12.39
CA SER A 57 -3.00 -4.76 -13.15
C SER A 57 -2.31 -5.89 -12.39
N VAL A 58 -2.42 -5.94 -11.06
CA VAL A 58 -1.89 -7.06 -10.25
C VAL A 58 -2.76 -8.33 -10.41
N PHE A 59 -3.93 -8.21 -11.03
CA PHE A 59 -4.89 -9.29 -11.29
C PHE A 59 -5.19 -9.51 -12.77
N GLU A 60 -4.78 -8.61 -13.67
CA GLU A 60 -4.97 -8.77 -15.13
C GLU A 60 -4.32 -10.05 -15.67
N ASP A 61 -3.20 -10.48 -15.09
CA ASP A 61 -2.50 -11.73 -15.47
C ASP A 61 -2.90 -12.95 -14.62
N LYS A 62 -3.97 -12.86 -13.82
CA LYS A 62 -4.40 -13.96 -12.93
C LYS A 62 -5.65 -14.64 -13.45
N GLU A 63 -5.49 -15.90 -13.86
CA GLU A 63 -6.60 -16.79 -14.20
C GLU A 63 -7.11 -17.53 -12.96
N ILE A 64 -8.44 -17.64 -12.81
CA ILE A 64 -9.05 -18.43 -11.74
C ILE A 64 -9.16 -19.90 -12.21
N ILE A 65 -8.32 -20.76 -11.65
CA ILE A 65 -8.32 -22.19 -11.98
C ILE A 65 -9.13 -22.96 -10.93
N THR A 66 -10.08 -23.79 -11.38
CA THR A 66 -10.82 -24.69 -10.50
C THR A 66 -9.96 -25.92 -10.19
N LEU A 67 -9.78 -26.21 -8.90
CA LEU A 67 -9.06 -27.38 -8.40
C LEU A 67 -10.00 -28.18 -7.49
N ASP A 68 -9.94 -29.51 -7.55
CA ASP A 68 -10.68 -30.35 -6.63
C ASP A 68 -10.14 -30.24 -5.19
N SER A 69 -10.97 -30.70 -4.24
CA SER A 69 -10.66 -30.55 -2.81
C SER A 69 -9.42 -31.31 -2.36
N GLU A 70 -9.06 -32.40 -3.05
CA GLU A 70 -7.89 -33.22 -2.69
C GLU A 70 -6.61 -32.53 -3.13
N ILE A 71 -6.58 -32.00 -4.36
CA ILE A 71 -5.47 -31.19 -4.87
C ILE A 71 -5.25 -29.96 -3.97
N VAL A 72 -6.31 -29.23 -3.62
CA VAL A 72 -6.19 -28.05 -2.74
C VAL A 72 -5.56 -28.42 -1.39
N LYS A 73 -5.94 -29.55 -0.79
CA LYS A 73 -5.36 -30.02 0.47
C LYS A 73 -3.89 -30.40 0.31
N ALA A 74 -3.54 -31.09 -0.77
CA ALA A 74 -2.17 -31.52 -1.06
C ALA A 74 -1.24 -30.31 -1.27
N VAL A 75 -1.65 -29.33 -2.09
CA VAL A 75 -0.88 -28.11 -2.35
C VAL A 75 -0.68 -27.31 -1.05
N LYS A 76 -1.73 -27.14 -0.24
CA LYS A 76 -1.62 -26.46 1.07
C LYS A 76 -0.63 -27.15 2.01
N LYS A 77 -0.64 -28.48 2.05
CA LYS A 77 0.31 -29.26 2.87
C LYS A 77 1.74 -29.06 2.41
N MET A 78 1.97 -29.07 1.09
CA MET A 78 3.28 -28.82 0.48
C MET A 78 3.77 -27.39 0.78
N ALA A 79 2.90 -26.39 0.54
CA ALA A 79 3.17 -24.97 0.79
C ALA A 79 3.62 -24.73 2.24
N ARG A 80 2.89 -25.28 3.22
CA ARG A 80 3.26 -25.21 4.65
C ARG A 80 4.62 -25.82 4.94
N LYS A 81 4.93 -26.99 4.36
CA LYS A 81 6.23 -27.66 4.55
C LYS A 81 7.38 -26.83 3.97
N LYS A 82 7.15 -26.10 2.87
CA LYS A 82 8.15 -25.27 2.19
C LYS A 82 8.18 -23.81 2.68
N GLY A 83 7.26 -23.39 3.54
CA GLY A 83 7.18 -22.00 4.02
C GLY A 83 6.79 -20.99 2.95
N ILE A 84 6.05 -21.42 1.91
CA ILE A 84 5.57 -20.57 0.81
C ILE A 84 4.04 -20.51 0.80
N ASP A 85 3.46 -19.55 0.10
CA ASP A 85 2.01 -19.47 -0.06
C ASP A 85 1.47 -20.55 -1.02
N THR A 86 0.17 -20.80 -0.90
CA THR A 86 -0.52 -21.86 -1.67
C THR A 86 -0.52 -21.59 -3.17
N SER A 87 -0.63 -20.32 -3.58
CA SER A 87 -0.66 -19.94 -4.99
C SER A 87 0.71 -20.12 -5.65
N ASN A 88 1.79 -19.75 -4.97
CA ASN A 88 3.16 -19.99 -5.44
C ASN A 88 3.50 -21.48 -5.46
N ALA A 89 3.04 -22.26 -4.48
CA ALA A 89 3.19 -23.71 -4.51
C ALA A 89 2.48 -24.35 -5.71
N ALA A 90 1.25 -23.91 -6.01
CA ALA A 90 0.51 -24.37 -7.20
C ALA A 90 1.23 -23.96 -8.49
N ASN A 91 1.64 -22.71 -8.60
CA ASN A 91 2.34 -22.18 -9.78
C ASN A 91 3.66 -22.92 -10.04
N LEU A 92 4.43 -23.24 -8.99
CA LEU A 92 5.65 -24.03 -9.10
C LEU A 92 5.37 -25.41 -9.70
N LEU A 93 4.40 -26.15 -9.15
CA LEU A 93 4.05 -27.49 -9.63
C LEU A 93 3.54 -27.47 -11.08
N ILE A 94 2.71 -26.49 -11.42
CA ILE A 94 2.21 -26.30 -12.79
C ILE A 94 3.37 -26.03 -13.74
N ARG A 95 4.32 -25.15 -13.36
CA ARG A 95 5.49 -24.84 -14.18
C ARG A 95 6.41 -26.03 -14.38
N GLU A 96 6.71 -26.79 -13.32
CA GLU A 96 7.51 -28.01 -13.40
C GLU A 96 6.90 -28.97 -14.44
N HIS A 97 5.60 -29.21 -14.37
CA HIS A 97 4.92 -30.11 -15.29
C HIS A 97 4.86 -29.57 -16.73
N LEU A 98 4.58 -28.29 -16.92
CA LEU A 98 4.57 -27.68 -18.26
C LEU A 98 5.95 -27.72 -18.93
N SER A 99 7.03 -27.59 -18.15
CA SER A 99 8.41 -27.76 -18.62
C SER A 99 8.73 -29.22 -19.00
N GLU A 100 8.26 -30.21 -18.23
CA GLU A 100 8.37 -31.63 -18.60
C GLU A 100 7.64 -31.93 -19.92
N MET A 101 6.48 -31.30 -20.13
CA MET A 101 5.70 -31.41 -21.36
C MET A 101 6.30 -30.60 -22.53
N LYS A 102 7.34 -29.79 -22.30
CA LYS A 102 7.96 -28.87 -23.29
C LYS A 102 6.96 -27.88 -23.90
N VAL A 103 5.98 -27.46 -23.11
CA VAL A 103 4.99 -26.45 -23.49
C VAL A 103 5.51 -25.04 -23.17
N ILE A 104 6.42 -24.95 -22.19
CA ILE A 104 7.18 -23.74 -21.82
C ILE A 104 8.67 -24.06 -21.67
#